data_AF-L8GCL2-F1
#
_entry.id   AF-L8GCL2-F1
#
_cell.length_a   1.000
_cell.length_b   1.000
_cell.length_c   1.000
_cell.angle_alpha   90.00
_cell.angle_beta   90.00
_cell.angle_gamma   90.00
#
_symmetry.space_group_name_H-M   'P 1'
#
loop_
_entity.id
_entity.type
_entity.pdbx_description
1 polymer ?
#
loop_
_entity_poly.entity_id
_entity_poly.type
_entity_poly.pdbx_seq_one_letter_code
_entity_poly.pdbx_strand_id
1 'polypeptide(L)'
;MSQQPKEEAAPGDASSSPPLDFSGIDFSKPEACLDLKEEHDQCFHVWLAKFVKGEAQTDECKPSWERYRACTAEKLKHHGLSHLQDQWKKPDWADLDTIRRKKD
;
A
#
# COMPACT_ATOMS: atom_id res chain seq x y z
N MET A 1 26.62 39.31 15.21
CA MET A 1 25.19 38.93 15.21
C MET A 1 24.84 38.49 13.79
N SER A 2 24.41 37.29 13.45
CA SER A 2 24.62 35.95 13.95
C SER A 2 24.30 35.07 12.72
N GLN A 3 25.34 34.47 12.16
CA GLN A 3 25.40 33.22 11.40
C GLN A 3 24.13 32.74 10.67
N GLN A 4 24.15 32.82 9.33
CA GLN A 4 23.55 31.81 8.46
C GLN A 4 24.42 30.53 8.50
N PRO A 5 23.86 29.32 8.46
CA PRO A 5 24.59 28.15 8.00
C PRO A 5 24.43 28.01 6.48
N LYS A 6 25.58 27.78 5.84
CA LYS A 6 25.81 27.46 4.44
C LYS A 6 26.40 26.04 4.38
N GLU A 7 26.20 25.37 3.25
CA GLU A 7 26.88 24.14 2.73
C GLU A 7 26.41 22.78 3.27
N GLU A 8 26.44 21.65 2.53
CA GLU A 8 26.95 21.29 1.18
C GLU A 8 26.26 20.00 0.67
N ALA A 9 26.47 19.69 -0.61
CA ALA A 9 25.78 18.66 -1.39
C ALA A 9 26.35 17.22 -1.29
N ALA A 10 25.44 16.23 -1.47
CA ALA A 10 25.53 14.92 -2.19
C ALA A 10 26.56 13.85 -1.71
N PRO A 11 26.27 12.51 -1.76
CA PRO A 11 25.95 11.77 -3.01
C PRO A 11 24.98 10.56 -2.90
N GLY A 12 24.48 10.10 -4.07
CA GLY A 12 24.03 8.71 -4.39
C GLY A 12 22.98 8.04 -3.48
N ASP A 13 21.81 7.64 -3.99
CA ASP A 13 21.72 6.45 -4.84
C ASP A 13 20.54 6.56 -5.82
N ALA A 14 20.86 6.36 -7.08
CA ALA A 14 19.88 6.21 -8.15
C ALA A 14 19.25 4.80 -8.04
N SER A 15 18.19 4.67 -7.26
CA SER A 15 17.23 3.58 -7.41
C SER A 15 15.96 4.14 -8.01
N SER A 16 15.75 3.84 -9.29
CA SER A 16 14.60 4.24 -10.11
C SER A 16 13.27 3.85 -9.47
N SER A 17 12.75 4.71 -8.61
CA SER A 17 11.34 4.91 -8.30
C SER A 17 11.26 6.17 -7.44
N PRO A 18 10.45 7.18 -7.79
CA PRO A 18 10.29 8.34 -6.92
C PRO A 18 9.90 7.84 -5.52
N PRO A 19 10.59 8.26 -4.44
CA PRO A 19 10.15 7.94 -3.09
C PRO A 19 8.70 8.41 -3.00
N LEU A 20 7.83 7.51 -2.56
CA LEU A 20 6.45 7.84 -2.28
C LEU A 20 6.48 8.77 -1.07
N ASP A 21 6.64 10.05 -1.36
CA ASP A 21 6.76 11.11 -0.37
C ASP A 21 5.38 11.34 0.25
N PHE A 22 5.10 10.61 1.32
CA PHE A 22 3.88 10.78 2.11
C PHE A 22 4.02 11.92 3.14
N SER A 23 5.06 12.75 3.03
CA SER A 23 5.36 13.82 3.99
C SER A 23 4.27 14.92 4.05
N GLY A 24 3.39 14.99 3.04
CA GLY A 24 2.21 15.86 3.01
C GLY A 24 0.93 15.24 3.57
N ILE A 25 0.92 13.96 3.98
CA ILE A 25 -0.27 13.27 4.45
C ILE A 25 -0.33 13.29 5.98
N ASP A 26 -1.41 13.86 6.50
CA ASP A 26 -1.70 13.85 7.93
C ASP A 26 -2.37 12.53 8.34
N PHE A 27 -1.57 11.58 8.84
CA PHE A 27 -2.06 10.28 9.29
C PHE A 27 -2.96 10.32 10.53
N SER A 28 -3.10 11.48 11.20
CA SER A 28 -4.08 11.66 12.28
C SER A 28 -5.52 11.63 11.75
N LYS A 29 -5.72 11.99 10.47
CA LYS A 29 -7.03 12.04 9.86
C LYS A 29 -7.52 10.68 9.38
N PRO A 30 -8.82 10.38 9.53
CA PRO A 30 -9.40 9.18 8.94
C PRO A 30 -9.34 9.24 7.40
N GLU A 31 -9.32 10.45 6.81
CA GLU A 31 -9.22 10.65 5.36
C GLU A 31 -7.82 10.40 4.78
N ALA A 32 -6.80 10.17 5.62
CA ALA A 32 -5.46 9.87 5.14
C ALA A 32 -5.48 8.63 4.23
N CYS A 33 -4.90 8.79 3.02
CA CYS A 33 -4.86 7.82 1.92
C CYS A 33 -6.15 7.64 1.09
N LEU A 34 -7.22 8.41 1.34
CA LEU A 34 -8.47 8.27 0.57
C LEU A 34 -8.30 8.65 -0.91
N ASP A 35 -7.56 9.70 -1.23
CA ASP A 35 -7.34 10.11 -2.63
C ASP A 35 -6.63 9.01 -3.43
N LEU A 36 -5.62 8.37 -2.82
CA LEU A 36 -4.90 7.23 -3.40
C LEU A 36 -5.79 5.99 -3.54
N LYS A 37 -6.72 5.79 -2.59
CA LYS A 37 -7.72 4.73 -2.67
C LYS A 37 -8.65 4.96 -3.85
N GLU A 38 -9.15 6.19 -4.02
CA GLU A 38 -10.10 6.50 -5.08
C GLU A 38 -9.46 6.33 -6.47
N GLU A 39 -8.24 6.82 -6.66
CA GLU A 39 -7.46 6.60 -7.89
C GLU A 39 -7.30 5.10 -8.20
N HIS A 40 -6.95 4.30 -7.19
CA HIS A 40 -6.81 2.87 -7.35
C HIS A 40 -8.14 2.17 -7.64
N ASP A 41 -9.19 2.49 -6.88
CA ASP A 41 -10.52 1.86 -6.98
C ASP A 41 -11.16 2.15 -8.35
N GLN A 42 -11.01 3.37 -8.88
CA GLN A 42 -11.50 3.70 -10.22
C GLN A 42 -10.85 2.80 -11.29
N CYS A 43 -9.53 2.60 -11.23
CA CYS A 43 -8.84 1.68 -12.12
C CYS A 43 -9.30 0.23 -11.88
N PHE A 44 -9.37 -0.19 -10.62
CA PHE A 44 -9.72 -1.55 -10.23
C PHE A 44 -11.13 -1.94 -10.69
N HIS A 45 -12.12 -1.05 -10.61
CA HIS A 45 -13.48 -1.35 -11.05
C HIS A 45 -13.55 -1.60 -12.56
N VAL A 46 -12.83 -0.81 -13.36
CA VAL A 46 -12.74 -1.01 -14.81
C VAL A 46 -12.02 -2.31 -15.12
N TRP A 47 -10.90 -2.57 -14.44
CA TRP A 47 -10.15 -3.81 -14.61
C TRP A 47 -10.97 -5.03 -14.21
N LEU A 48 -11.69 -4.98 -13.09
CA LEU A 48 -12.53 -6.07 -12.60
C LEU A 48 -13.64 -6.40 -13.60
N ALA A 49 -14.26 -5.38 -14.22
CA ALA A 49 -15.26 -5.58 -15.25
C ALA A 49 -14.72 -6.32 -16.49
N LYS A 50 -13.44 -6.11 -16.84
CA LYS A 50 -12.74 -6.84 -17.91
C LYS A 50 -12.27 -8.23 -17.46
N PHE A 51 -11.80 -8.36 -16.22
CA PHE A 51 -11.31 -9.60 -15.63
C PHE A 51 -12.42 -10.65 -15.53
N VAL A 52 -13.61 -10.26 -15.08
CA VAL A 52 -14.79 -11.15 -15.01
C VAL A 52 -15.21 -11.66 -16.39
N LYS A 53 -14.94 -10.88 -17.45
CA LYS A 53 -15.19 -11.28 -18.85
C LYS A 53 -14.05 -12.10 -19.46
N GLY A 54 -12.93 -12.26 -18.76
CA GLY A 54 -11.72 -12.94 -19.25
C GLY A 54 -10.88 -12.10 -20.22
N GLU A 55 -11.16 -10.79 -20.35
CA GLU A 55 -10.47 -9.89 -21.28
C GLU A 55 -9.21 -9.25 -20.67
N ALA A 56 -9.15 -9.15 -19.34
CA ALA A 56 -7.97 -8.66 -18.63
C ALA A 56 -7.31 -9.80 -17.85
N GLN A 57 -6.03 -10.06 -18.15
CA GLN A 57 -5.18 -11.03 -17.43
C GLN A 57 -3.97 -10.39 -16.74
N THR A 58 -3.74 -9.10 -16.97
CA THR A 58 -2.59 -8.35 -16.46
C THR A 58 -3.00 -7.34 -15.41
N ASP A 59 -2.20 -7.17 -14.36
CA ASP A 59 -2.41 -6.18 -13.31
C ASP A 59 -2.11 -4.74 -13.79
N GLU A 60 -3.04 -4.17 -14.54
CA GLU A 60 -2.95 -2.79 -15.08
C GLU A 60 -2.90 -1.74 -13.93
N CYS A 61 -3.58 -2.03 -12.82
CA CYS A 61 -3.73 -1.12 -11.69
C CYS A 61 -2.66 -1.28 -10.60
N LYS A 62 -1.67 -2.15 -10.80
CA LYS A 62 -0.59 -2.41 -9.83
C LYS A 62 0.16 -1.16 -9.31
N PRO A 63 0.52 -0.16 -10.14
CA PRO A 63 1.25 1.01 -9.62
C PRO A 63 0.42 1.88 -8.67
N SER A 64 -0.87 2.08 -8.96
CA SER A 64 -1.79 2.79 -8.05
C SER A 64 -2.01 2.00 -6.75
N TRP A 65 -2.11 0.68 -6.86
CA TRP A 65 -2.26 -0.22 -5.71
C TRP A 65 -1.07 -0.15 -4.75
N GLU A 66 0.15 -0.16 -5.29
CA GLU A 66 1.36 -0.11 -4.47
C GLU A 66 1.46 1.22 -3.70
N ARG A 67 1.05 2.35 -4.31
CA ARG A 67 0.97 3.64 -3.61
C ARG A 67 -0.04 3.63 -2.47
N TYR A 68 -1.26 3.20 -2.73
CA TYR A 68 -2.31 3.12 -1.72
C TYR A 68 -1.94 2.16 -0.59
N ARG A 69 -1.39 0.99 -0.92
CA ARG A 69 -0.95 -0.03 0.05
C ARG A 69 0.16 0.53 0.95
N ALA A 70 1.15 1.21 0.38
CA ALA A 70 2.24 1.82 1.13
C ALA A 70 1.71 2.89 2.10
N CYS A 71 0.82 3.77 1.65
CA CYS A 71 0.20 4.79 2.50
C CYS A 71 -0.57 4.17 3.67
N THR A 72 -1.35 3.11 3.40
CA THR A 72 -2.13 2.41 4.44
C THR A 72 -1.22 1.71 5.46
N ALA A 73 -0.10 1.13 5.00
CA ALA A 73 0.89 0.52 5.88
C ALA A 73 1.57 1.55 6.79
N GLU A 74 1.95 2.71 6.27
CA GLU A 74 2.51 3.80 7.08
C GLU A 74 1.51 4.34 8.09
N LYS A 75 0.24 4.53 7.69
CA LYS A 75 -0.84 4.92 8.61
C LYS A 75 -0.97 3.92 9.76
N LEU A 76 -1.02 2.63 9.48
CA LEU A 76 -1.13 1.60 10.52
C LEU A 76 0.09 1.56 11.45
N LYS A 77 1.30 1.78 10.91
CA LYS A 77 2.52 1.91 11.73
C LYS A 77 2.44 3.12 12.66
N HIS A 78 2.00 4.27 12.16
CA HIS A 78 1.83 5.49 12.94
C HIS A 78 0.85 5.29 14.12
N HIS A 79 -0.20 4.50 13.93
CA HIS A 79 -1.19 4.17 14.97
C HIS A 79 -0.80 2.98 15.86
N GLY A 80 0.36 2.35 15.66
CA GLY A 80 0.79 1.16 16.42
C GLY A 80 -0.02 -0.10 16.10
N LEU A 81 -0.76 -0.10 14.99
CA LEU A 81 -1.64 -1.18 14.54
C LEU A 81 -0.99 -2.10 13.50
N SER A 82 0.32 -1.98 13.28
CA SER A 82 1.07 -2.78 12.31
C SER A 82 0.89 -4.30 12.52
N HIS A 83 0.80 -4.75 13.77
CA HIS A 83 0.59 -6.16 14.12
C HIS A 83 -0.73 -6.74 13.56
N LEU A 84 -1.76 -5.92 13.39
CA LEU A 84 -3.01 -6.34 12.75
C LEU A 84 -2.74 -6.68 11.29
N GLN A 85 -1.94 -5.89 10.57
CA GLN A 85 -1.66 -6.19 9.16
C GLN A 85 -1.02 -7.57 8.97
N ASP A 86 -0.21 -8.04 9.91
CA ASP A 86 0.45 -9.35 9.83
C ASP A 86 -0.45 -10.50 10.30
N GLN A 87 -1.32 -10.26 11.28
CA GLN A 87 -2.32 -11.24 11.70
C GLN A 87 -3.30 -11.56 10.57
N TRP A 88 -3.73 -10.56 9.80
CA TRP A 88 -4.71 -10.74 8.73
C TRP A 88 -4.10 -11.31 7.44
N LYS A 89 -2.77 -11.26 7.26
CA LYS A 89 -2.07 -11.95 6.16
C LYS A 89 -2.12 -13.47 6.29
N LYS A 90 -2.38 -14.00 7.49
CA LYS A 90 -2.61 -15.43 7.71
C LYS A 90 -4.11 -15.68 7.74
N PRO A 91 -4.69 -16.16 6.65
CA PRO A 91 -6.07 -16.60 6.74
C PRO A 91 -6.17 -17.83 7.63
N ASP A 92 -7.07 -17.77 8.61
CA ASP A 92 -7.54 -18.95 9.37
C ASP A 92 -8.07 -20.05 8.44
N TRP A 93 -8.58 -19.68 7.26
CA TRP A 93 -8.99 -20.64 6.23
C TRP A 93 -7.84 -21.47 5.64
N ALA A 94 -6.58 -21.06 5.76
CA ALA A 94 -5.45 -21.93 5.37
C ALA A 94 -5.37 -23.19 6.25
N ASP A 95 -6.01 -23.17 7.43
CA ASP A 95 -6.19 -24.33 8.28
C ASP A 95 -7.47 -25.14 7.94
N LEU A 96 -8.43 -24.57 7.19
CA LEU A 96 -9.62 -25.34 6.77
C LEU A 96 -9.28 -26.51 5.85
N ASP A 97 -8.26 -26.39 5.00
CA ASP A 97 -7.73 -27.53 4.23
C ASP A 97 -7.15 -28.62 5.13
N THR A 98 -6.51 -28.22 6.24
CA THR A 98 -5.97 -29.15 7.26
C THR A 98 -7.09 -29.81 8.09
N ILE A 99 -8.13 -29.05 8.43
CA ILE A 99 -9.32 -29.55 9.14
C ILE A 99 -10.12 -30.51 8.25
N ARG A 100 -10.26 -30.20 6.94
CA ARG A 100 -10.96 -31.04 5.99
C ARG A 100 -10.25 -32.38 5.75
N ARG A 101 -8.91 -32.38 5.68
CA ARG A 101 -8.10 -33.61 5.51
C ARG A 101 -7.99 -34.49 6.75
N LYS A 102 -8.22 -33.97 7.95
CA LYS A 102 -8.24 -34.76 9.20
C LYS A 102 -9.57 -35.45 9.47
N LYS A 103 -10.57 -35.25 8.60
CA LYS A 103 -11.91 -35.85 8.73
C LYS A 103 -12.07 -37.14 7.90
N ASP A 104 -11.04 -37.52 7.16
CA ASP A 104 -10.88 -38.84 6.52
C ASP A 104 -10.03 -39.76 7.42
#